data_AF-A0A3D2LBT0-F1
#
_entry.id   AF-A0A3D2LBT0-F1
#
_cell.length_a   1.000
_cell.length_b   1.000
_cell.length_c   1.000
_cell.angle_alpha   90.00
_cell.angle_beta   90.00
_cell.angle_gamma   90.00
#
_symmetry.space_group_name_H-M   'P 1'
#
loop_
_entity.id
_entity.type
_entity.pdbx_description
1 polymer ?
#
loop_
_entity_poly.entity_id
_entity_poly.type
_entity_poly.pdbx_seq_one_letter_code
_entity_poly.pdbx_strand_id
1 'polypeptide(L)'
;VDDRSYMKAMIPHHSIAIMTSERAGIEDVRVRELADEIITAQRREIKEMEWLISDIAENGPASTEREAASRPVPPFEGTLNPDDAAGAAIAED
;
A
#
# COMPACT_ATOMS: atom_id res chain seq x y z
N VAL A 1 11.69 3.62 18.18
CA VAL A 1 10.71 4.10 17.17
C VAL A 1 9.34 3.70 17.68
N ASP A 2 8.36 4.60 17.66
CA ASP A 2 6.96 4.35 18.04
C ASP A 2 6.17 3.80 16.84
N ASP A 3 5.17 2.93 17.05
CA ASP A 3 4.44 2.22 15.99
C ASP A 3 3.80 3.18 14.97
N ARG A 4 3.24 4.29 15.45
CA ARG A 4 2.65 5.30 14.55
C ARG A 4 3.73 6.02 13.75
N SER A 5 4.90 6.23 14.35
CA SER A 5 6.04 6.83 13.65
C SER A 5 6.60 5.91 12.57
N TYR A 6 6.61 4.59 12.82
CA TYR A 6 6.97 3.59 11.82
C TYR A 6 6.02 3.64 10.61
N MET A 7 4.70 3.56 10.84
CA MET A 7 3.70 3.59 9.77
C MET A 7 3.70 4.91 9.00
N LYS A 8 3.87 6.05 9.68
CA LYS A 8 4.01 7.37 9.04
C LYS A 8 5.23 7.46 8.12
N ALA A 9 6.30 6.72 8.41
CA ALA A 9 7.47 6.64 7.55
C ALA A 9 7.28 5.63 6.40
N MET A 10 6.48 4.59 6.59
CA MET A 10 6.22 3.57 5.56
C MET A 10 5.23 4.04 4.50
N ILE A 11 4.24 4.86 4.84
CA ILE A 11 3.33 5.46 3.84
C ILE A 11 4.09 6.15 2.68
N PRO A 12 5.04 7.07 2.91
CA PRO A 12 5.80 7.69 1.83
C PRO A 12 6.78 6.72 1.15
N HIS A 13 7.37 5.76 1.88
CA HIS A 13 8.20 4.70 1.27
C HIS A 13 7.40 3.91 0.22
N HIS A 14 6.20 3.48 0.59
CA HIS A 14 5.29 2.77 -0.31
C HIS A 14 4.85 3.65 -1.49
N SER A 15 4.49 4.89 -1.21
CA SER A 15 4.10 5.85 -2.26
C SER A 15 5.19 6.04 -3.33
N ILE A 16 6.47 6.01 -2.93
CA ILE A 16 7.61 6.09 -3.85
C ILE A 16 7.71 4.83 -4.72
N ALA A 17 7.53 3.64 -4.14
CA ALA A 17 7.58 2.39 -4.89
C ALA A 17 6.41 2.28 -5.88
N ILE A 18 5.20 2.69 -5.50
CA ILE A 18 4.05 2.82 -6.41
C ILE A 18 4.41 3.74 -7.59
N MET A 19 4.87 4.97 -7.33
CA MET A 19 5.27 5.91 -8.38
C MET A 19 6.38 5.37 -9.29
N THR A 20 7.31 4.59 -8.72
CA THR A 20 8.41 4.00 -9.47
C THR A 20 7.89 2.92 -10.42
N SER A 21 6.99 2.06 -9.94
CA SER A 21 6.32 1.02 -10.75
C SER A 21 5.45 1.62 -11.85
N GLU A 22 4.64 2.63 -11.54
CA GLU A 22 3.75 3.32 -12.51
C GLU A 22 4.54 3.95 -13.67
N ARG A 23 5.73 4.50 -13.38
CA ARG A 23 6.57 5.20 -14.37
C ARG A 23 7.63 4.33 -15.02
N ALA A 24 7.74 3.07 -14.61
CA ALA A 24 8.74 2.18 -15.18
C ALA A 24 8.31 1.79 -16.59
N GLY A 25 9.16 2.09 -17.59
CA GLY A 25 9.00 1.65 -18.97
C GLY A 25 9.28 0.15 -19.12
N ILE A 26 8.55 -0.68 -18.39
CA ILE A 26 8.78 -2.13 -18.32
C ILE A 26 8.26 -2.76 -19.61
N GLU A 27 9.08 -3.56 -20.28
CA GLU A 27 8.71 -4.28 -21.51
C GLU A 27 8.36 -5.75 -21.27
N ASP A 28 9.06 -6.43 -20.36
CA ASP A 28 8.80 -7.84 -20.04
C ASP A 28 7.46 -7.97 -19.30
N VAL A 29 6.52 -8.70 -19.90
CA VAL A 29 5.15 -8.88 -19.40
C VAL A 29 5.10 -9.47 -17.99
N ARG A 30 6.07 -10.31 -17.60
CA ARG A 30 6.13 -10.90 -16.26
C ARG A 30 6.55 -9.86 -15.22
N VAL A 31 7.40 -8.91 -15.63
CA VAL A 31 7.84 -7.82 -14.76
C VAL A 31 6.73 -6.77 -14.62
N ARG A 32 5.88 -6.58 -15.65
CA ARG A 32 4.67 -5.74 -15.54
C ARG A 32 3.68 -6.32 -14.54
N GLU A 33 3.40 -7.61 -14.65
CA GLU A 33 2.51 -8.31 -13.71
C GLU A 33 3.00 -8.15 -12.26
N LEU A 34 4.30 -8.35 -12.03
CA LEU A 34 4.91 -8.09 -10.72
C LEU A 34 4.74 -6.63 -10.27
N ALA A 35 4.92 -5.66 -11.16
CA ALA A 35 4.77 -4.24 -10.83
C ALA A 35 3.32 -3.86 -10.49
N ASP A 36 2.34 -4.43 -11.20
CA ASP A 36 0.91 -4.25 -10.93
C ASP A 36 0.51 -4.88 -9.58
N GLU A 37 1.05 -6.05 -9.25
CA GLU A 37 0.90 -6.69 -7.94
C GLU A 37 1.49 -5.83 -6.82
N ILE A 38 2.69 -5.26 -7.04
CA ILE A 38 3.34 -4.34 -6.10
C ILE A 38 2.46 -3.11 -5.86
N ILE A 39 1.96 -2.47 -6.92
CA ILE A 39 1.10 -1.28 -6.80
C ILE A 39 -0.15 -1.61 -5.99
N THR A 40 -0.81 -2.72 -6.32
CA THR A 40 -2.04 -3.17 -5.67
C THR A 40 -1.79 -3.47 -4.18
N ALA A 41 -0.75 -4.23 -3.85
CA ALA A 41 -0.41 -4.56 -2.47
C ALA A 41 -0.10 -3.30 -1.67
N GLN A 42 0.72 -2.39 -2.21
CA GLN A 42 1.15 -1.21 -1.46
C GLN A 42 0.03 -0.18 -1.26
N ARG A 43 -0.91 -0.05 -2.21
CA ARG A 43 -2.12 0.76 -2.02
C ARG A 43 -3.01 0.21 -0.90
N ARG A 44 -3.13 -1.12 -0.79
CA ARG A 44 -3.84 -1.76 0.32
C ARG A 44 -3.15 -1.46 1.66
N GLU A 45 -1.84 -1.67 1.71
CA GLU A 45 -1.03 -1.47 2.92
C GLU A 45 -1.04 -0.02 3.41
N ILE A 46 -1.06 0.96 2.50
CA ILE A 46 -1.25 2.37 2.87
C ILE A 46 -2.57 2.56 3.62
N LYS A 47 -3.69 2.00 3.12
CA LYS A 47 -5.00 2.11 3.79
C LYS A 47 -5.01 1.42 5.16
N GLU A 48 -4.38 0.25 5.27
CA GLU A 48 -4.20 -0.46 6.55
C GLU A 48 -3.42 0.41 7.55
N MET A 49 -2.31 1.00 7.12
CA MET A 49 -1.49 1.87 7.97
C MET A 49 -2.23 3.15 8.38
N GLU A 50 -2.95 3.80 7.48
CA GLU A 50 -3.76 4.99 7.80
C GLU A 50 -4.83 4.65 8.85
N TRP A 51 -5.50 3.51 8.69
CA TRP A 51 -6.49 3.03 9.65
C TRP A 51 -5.85 2.74 11.02
N LEU A 52 -4.75 1.99 11.06
CA LEU A 52 -4.03 1.65 12.29
C LEU A 52 -3.49 2.91 13.00
N ILE A 53 -2.99 3.90 12.25
CA ILE A 53 -2.54 5.18 12.82
C ILE A 53 -3.69 5.90 13.54
N SER A 54 -4.89 5.89 12.95
CA SER A 54 -6.09 6.51 13.51
C SER A 54 -6.57 5.75 14.74
N ASP A 55 -6.71 4.43 14.61
CA ASP A 55 -7.19 3.56 15.68
C ASP A 55 -6.27 3.60 16.91
N ILE A 56 -4.94 3.53 16.74
CA ILE A 56 -3.99 3.65 17.85
C ILE A 56 -4.02 5.06 18.47
N ALA A 57 -4.28 6.10 17.68
CA ALA A 57 -4.38 7.46 18.21
C ALA A 57 -5.61 7.67 19.11
N GLU A 58 -6.71 6.99 18.80
CA GLU A 58 -7.97 7.07 19.54
C GLU A 58 -8.02 6.11 20.73
N ASN A 59 -7.58 4.87 20.52
CA ASN A 59 -7.80 3.77 21.46
C ASN A 59 -6.52 3.29 22.17
N GLY A 60 -5.35 3.77 21.76
CA GLY A 60 -4.06 3.24 22.20
C GLY A 60 -3.68 1.91 21.53
N PRO A 61 -2.47 1.39 21.81
CA PRO A 61 -1.98 0.16 21.20
C PRO A 61 -2.80 -1.06 21.65
N ALA A 62 -3.11 -1.97 20.71
CA ALA A 62 -3.54 -3.33 21.06
C ALA A 62 -2.31 -4.14 21.46
N SER A 63 -2.10 -4.35 22.75
CA SER A 63 -0.93 -5.07 23.28
C SER A 63 -1.17 -6.57 23.46
N THR A 64 -2.43 -7.01 23.34
CA THR A 64 -2.85 -8.41 23.45
C THR A 64 -3.66 -8.85 22.23
N GLU A 65 -3.64 -10.15 21.94
CA GLU A 65 -4.45 -10.74 20.85
C GLU A 65 -5.95 -10.45 21.04
N ARG A 66 -6.43 -10.39 22.28
CA ARG A 66 -7.83 -10.09 22.59
C ARG A 66 -8.19 -8.66 22.21
N GLU A 67 -7.33 -7.70 22.51
CA GLU A 67 -7.52 -6.29 22.13
C GLU A 67 -7.49 -6.12 20.61
N ALA A 68 -6.56 -6.81 19.93
CA ALA A 68 -6.50 -6.82 18.47
C ALA A 68 -7.77 -7.43 17.86
N ALA A 69 -8.24 -8.56 18.39
CA ALA A 69 -9.46 -9.22 17.93
C ALA A 69 -10.73 -8.37 18.12
N SER A 70 -10.77 -7.50 19.14
CA SER A 70 -11.89 -6.57 19.35
C SER A 70 -11.92 -5.39 18.38
N ARG A 71 -10.81 -5.12 17.69
CA ARG A 71 -10.64 -3.98 16.77
C ARG A 71 -9.92 -4.47 15.50
N PRO A 72 -10.56 -5.34 14.70
CA PRO A 72 -9.91 -5.92 13.53
C PRO A 72 -9.65 -4.84 12.48
N VAL A 73 -8.50 -4.93 11.82
CA VAL A 73 -8.22 -4.13 10.62
C VAL A 73 -9.27 -4.49 9.56
N PRO A 74 -9.99 -3.50 8.97
CA PRO A 74 -10.92 -3.75 7.89
C PRO A 74 -10.25 -4.42 6.69
N PRO A 75 -10.97 -5.24 5.90
CA PRO A 75 -10.42 -5.78 4.67
C PRO A 75 -10.30 -4.65 3.62
N PHE A 76 -9.14 -4.02 3.55
CA PHE A 76 -8.86 -3.03 2.53
C PHE A 76 -8.52 -3.70 1.21
N GLU A 77 -8.89 -3.06 0.11
CA GLU A 77 -8.50 -3.44 -1.23
C GLU A 77 -7.59 -2.36 -1.82
N GLY A 78 -6.50 -2.79 -2.45
CA GLY A 78 -5.75 -1.95 -3.37
C GLY A 78 -6.35 -2.09 -4.75
N THR A 79 -6.42 -0.99 -5.51
CA THR A 79 -6.94 -1.01 -6.87
C THR A 79 -5.87 -0.53 -7.82
N LEU A 80 -5.71 -1.24 -8.93
CA LEU A 80 -4.96 -0.76 -10.09
C LEU A 80 -5.92 0.09 -10.93
N ASN A 81 -5.60 1.35 -11.18
CA ASN A 81 -6.30 2.08 -12.22
C ASN A 81 -5.61 1.78 -13.57
N PRO A 82 -6.35 1.75 -14.68
CA PRO A 82 -5.76 1.46 -16.00
C PRO A 82 -4.59 2.39 -16.36
N ASP A 83 -4.67 3.66 -15.95
CA ASP A 83 -3.64 4.67 -16.17
C ASP A 83 -2.40 4.49 -15.27
N ASP A 84 -2.55 3.71 -14.20
CA ASP A 84 -1.50 3.41 -13.22
C ASP A 84 -0.83 2.05 -13.49
N ALA A 85 -1.32 1.29 -14.50
CA ALA A 85 -0.74 0.00 -14.84
C ALA A 85 0.69 0.16 -15.34
N ALA A 86 1.56 -0.76 -14.93
CA ALA A 86 2.97 -0.73 -15.31
C ALA A 86 3.13 -0.78 -16.84
N GLY A 87 3.59 0.33 -17.42
CA GLY A 87 3.74 0.46 -18.87
C GLY A 87 2.47 0.86 -19.64
N ALA A 88 1.48 1.48 -18.99
CA ALA A 88 0.30 2.05 -19.69
C ALA A 88 0.67 3.12 -20.74
N ALA A 89 1.82 3.79 -20.58
CA ALA A 89 2.27 4.87 -21.46
C ALA A 89 2.99 4.44 -22.76
N ILE A 90 3.18 3.14 -23.02
CA ILE A 90 3.93 2.64 -24.20
C ILE A 90 3.02 1.97 -25.25
N ALA A 91 1.71 2.21 -25.20
CA ALA A 91 0.74 1.65 -26.13
C ALA A 91 0.24 2.63 -27.21
N GLU A 92 0.86 3.81 -27.37
CA GLU A 92 0.53 4.73 -28.46
C GLU A 92 1.73 4.95 -29.40
N ASP A 93 1.61 4.31 -30.58
CA ASP A 93 2.36 4.40 -31.86
C ASP A 93 3.85 3.98 -31.92
#